data_AF-A0A959AUQ5-F1
#
_entry.id   AF-A0A959AUQ5-F1
#
_cell.length_a   1.000
_cell.length_b   1.000
_cell.length_c   1.000
_cell.angle_alpha   90.00
_cell.angle_beta   90.00
_cell.angle_gamma   90.00
#
_symmetry.space_group_name_H-M   'P 1'
#
loop_
_entity.id
_entity.type
_entity.pdbx_description
1 polymer ?
#
loop_
_entity_poly.entity_id
_entity_poly.type
_entity_poly.pdbx_seq_one_letter_code
_entity_poly.pdbx_strand_id
1 'polypeptide(L)'
;MKLNVILSIACFLFTALLHAQAVDKKPVEHPYQDYNERPYPATNLPASPKVAEFMALFEDAEVGNLHVYSDFKDKAGAGYYFAGKKIGAAHKELFASEFLGLAKANDIYATYSIRGNEEEHYIIRMPTNKGSNTLWLFTIEGEVVKPLQQLAFAFCQGGDCYQQDSWITGLNGDTSLDILVKFRRTNAKTGAVTEESEKVYLQDEAGNFRLAEKEKVNVKPGKFDMERLKH
;
A
#
# COMPACT_ATOMS: atom_id res chain seq x y z
N MET A 1 38.64 -40.31 76.64
CA MET A 1 38.98 -40.43 75.21
C MET A 1 39.33 -39.02 74.73
N LYS A 2 40.61 -38.65 74.64
CA LYS A 2 41.58 -38.93 73.54
C LYS A 2 41.13 -38.30 72.21
N LEU A 3 41.83 -37.23 71.81
CA LEU A 3 42.65 -37.07 70.57
C LEU A 3 41.79 -36.92 69.29
N ASN A 4 42.04 -36.10 68.28
CA ASN A 4 43.10 -35.16 67.89
C ASN A 4 42.51 -34.37 66.68
N VAL A 5 42.70 -33.05 66.52
CA VAL A 5 43.76 -32.40 65.68
C VAL A 5 43.87 -33.09 64.30
N ILE A 6 43.65 -32.46 63.13
CA ILE A 6 44.53 -31.53 62.39
C ILE A 6 43.75 -31.11 61.11
N LEU A 7 43.36 -29.84 60.94
CA LEU A 7 43.93 -28.85 59.99
C LEU A 7 44.52 -29.41 58.67
N SER A 8 43.82 -29.24 57.54
CA SER A 8 44.51 -29.05 56.26
C SER A 8 43.67 -28.24 55.28
N ILE A 9 44.21 -27.06 55.00
CA ILE A 9 43.87 -26.15 53.92
C ILE A 9 44.22 -26.84 52.61
N ALA A 10 43.26 -26.96 51.69
CA ALA A 10 43.54 -27.19 50.29
C ALA A 10 42.62 -26.31 49.46
N CYS A 11 43.23 -25.23 48.99
CA CYS A 11 42.75 -24.28 48.00
C CYS A 11 42.40 -25.04 46.71
N PHE A 12 41.12 -25.05 46.32
CA PHE A 12 40.74 -25.31 44.93
C PHE A 12 39.78 -24.21 44.49
N LEU A 13 40.38 -23.19 43.87
CA LEU A 13 39.71 -22.24 42.98
C LEU A 13 39.00 -23.04 41.88
N PHE A 14 37.68 -23.19 42.00
CA PHE A 14 36.82 -23.55 40.88
C PHE A 14 36.27 -22.25 40.28
N THR A 15 37.10 -21.61 39.46
CA THR A 15 36.67 -20.62 38.46
C THR A 15 35.87 -21.37 37.40
N ALA A 16 34.57 -21.52 37.63
CA ALA A 16 33.64 -21.87 36.55
C ALA A 16 33.52 -20.65 35.62
N LEU A 17 34.35 -20.61 34.59
CA LEU A 17 34.11 -19.79 33.41
C LEU A 17 32.79 -20.25 32.80
N LEU A 18 31.71 -19.50 33.08
CA LEU A 18 30.56 -19.44 32.17
C LEU A 18 31.05 -18.77 30.88
N HIS A 19 31.56 -19.58 29.96
CA HIS A 19 31.56 -19.22 28.56
C HIS A 19 30.10 -19.16 28.12
N ALA A 20 29.55 -17.95 28.09
CA ALA A 20 28.43 -17.66 27.22
C ALA A 20 28.84 -18.11 25.82
N GLN A 21 28.23 -19.19 25.34
CA GLN A 21 28.22 -19.49 23.92
C GLN A 21 27.39 -18.39 23.26
N ALA A 22 28.05 -17.28 22.94
CA ALA A 22 27.66 -16.46 21.82
C ALA A 22 27.76 -17.39 20.61
N VAL A 23 26.63 -18.03 20.27
CA VAL A 23 26.44 -18.62 18.95
C VAL A 23 26.56 -17.45 18.01
N ASP A 24 27.75 -17.31 17.46
CA ASP A 24 28.09 -16.44 16.36
C ASP A 24 27.25 -16.93 15.17
N LYS A 25 25.98 -16.50 15.14
CA LYS A 25 25.15 -16.64 13.94
C LYS A 25 25.79 -15.71 12.93
N LYS A 26 26.76 -16.24 12.19
CA LYS A 26 27.15 -15.66 10.92
C LYS A 26 25.84 -15.35 10.18
N PRO A 27 25.69 -14.14 9.59
CA PRO A 27 24.56 -13.87 8.72
C PRO A 27 24.47 -15.03 7.74
N VAL A 28 23.31 -15.66 7.65
CA VAL A 28 23.05 -16.62 6.59
C VAL A 28 23.14 -15.79 5.32
N GLU A 29 24.27 -15.86 4.63
CA GLU A 29 24.41 -15.35 3.27
C GLU A 29 23.41 -16.14 2.43
N HIS A 30 22.24 -15.54 2.22
CA HIS A 30 21.34 -16.00 1.18
C HIS A 30 22.11 -15.84 -0.14
N PRO A 31 22.31 -16.93 -0.91
CA PRO A 31 22.98 -16.84 -2.20
C PRO A 31 21.99 -16.18 -3.15
N TYR A 32 21.95 -14.84 -3.15
CA TYR A 32 21.37 -14.12 -4.27
C TYR A 32 22.28 -14.40 -5.46
N GLN A 33 21.82 -15.30 -6.33
CA GLN A 33 22.46 -15.54 -7.61
C GLN A 33 22.64 -14.20 -8.34
N ASP A 34 23.75 -14.11 -9.06
CA ASP A 34 24.11 -13.00 -9.94
C ASP A 34 23.01 -12.76 -10.99
N TYR A 35 22.04 -11.92 -10.64
CA TYR A 35 21.06 -11.35 -11.58
C TYR A 35 21.54 -9.94 -11.92
N ASN A 36 22.21 -9.81 -13.07
CA ASN A 36 22.51 -8.51 -13.69
C ASN A 36 21.23 -7.74 -14.11
N GLU A 37 20.05 -8.30 -13.90
CA GLU A 37 18.75 -7.63 -14.02
C GLU A 37 18.01 -7.77 -12.69
N ARG A 38 18.00 -6.71 -11.87
CA ARG A 38 17.10 -6.66 -10.71
C ARG A 38 15.71 -6.30 -11.22
N PRO A 39 14.68 -7.14 -11.01
CA PRO A 39 13.31 -6.79 -11.39
C PRO A 39 12.72 -5.67 -10.51
N TYR A 40 13.44 -5.23 -9.48
CA TYR A 40 13.00 -4.21 -8.54
C TYR A 40 14.03 -3.06 -8.45
N PRO A 41 13.59 -1.81 -8.22
CA PRO A 41 14.47 -0.72 -7.85
C PRO A 41 15.30 -1.06 -6.62
N ALA A 42 16.50 -0.50 -6.52
CA ALA A 42 17.42 -0.79 -5.40
C ALA A 42 16.83 -0.49 -4.00
N THR A 43 15.82 0.38 -3.93
CA THR A 43 15.15 0.79 -2.69
C THR A 43 13.91 -0.05 -2.37
N ASN A 44 13.45 -0.94 -3.25
CA ASN A 44 12.21 -1.70 -3.11
C ASN A 44 12.46 -3.22 -3.17
N LEU A 45 13.42 -3.70 -2.36
CA LEU A 45 13.71 -5.13 -2.28
C LEU A 45 12.64 -5.86 -1.45
N PRO A 46 12.06 -6.96 -1.96
CA PRO A 46 11.06 -7.70 -1.21
C PRO A 46 11.65 -8.29 0.06
N ALA A 47 10.93 -8.17 1.18
CA ALA A 47 11.37 -8.71 2.47
C ALA A 47 11.40 -10.25 2.52
N SER A 48 10.63 -10.91 1.65
CA SER A 48 10.58 -12.36 1.53
C SER A 48 10.13 -12.82 0.13
N PRO A 49 10.33 -14.11 -0.24
CA PRO A 49 9.85 -14.65 -1.51
C PRO A 49 8.35 -14.45 -1.72
N LYS A 50 7.57 -14.50 -0.63
CA LYS A 50 6.12 -14.29 -0.67
C LYS A 50 5.75 -12.85 -1.03
N VAL A 51 6.50 -11.88 -0.51
CA VAL A 51 6.35 -10.47 -0.88
C VAL A 51 6.74 -10.27 -2.35
N ALA A 52 7.81 -10.93 -2.81
CA ALA A 52 8.22 -10.88 -4.21
C ALA A 52 7.13 -11.42 -5.15
N GLU A 53 6.53 -12.57 -4.82
CA GLU A 53 5.40 -13.14 -5.56
C GLU A 53 4.19 -12.22 -5.59
N PHE A 54 3.90 -11.54 -4.47
CA PHE A 54 2.84 -10.55 -4.39
C PHE A 54 3.10 -9.34 -5.29
N MET A 55 4.30 -8.75 -5.22
CA MET A 55 4.70 -7.61 -6.05
C MET A 55 4.64 -7.95 -7.54
N ALA A 56 5.01 -9.17 -7.93
CA ALA A 56 4.95 -9.64 -9.32
C ALA A 56 3.53 -9.74 -9.90
N LEU A 57 2.48 -9.59 -9.08
CA LEU A 57 1.10 -9.54 -9.58
C LEU A 57 0.77 -8.22 -10.28
N PHE A 58 1.50 -7.15 -9.96
CA PHE A 58 1.22 -5.81 -10.44
C PHE A 58 1.85 -5.54 -11.80
N GLU A 59 1.22 -4.69 -12.59
CA GLU A 59 1.81 -4.13 -13.81
C GLU A 59 2.43 -2.77 -13.48
N ASP A 60 3.60 -2.46 -14.04
CA ASP A 60 4.21 -1.16 -13.83
C ASP A 60 3.48 -0.08 -14.63
N ALA A 61 3.15 1.03 -13.97
CA ALA A 61 2.61 2.21 -14.61
C ALA A 61 3.56 3.41 -14.45
N GLU A 62 4.02 3.96 -15.57
CA GLU A 62 4.73 5.24 -15.58
C GLU A 62 3.73 6.40 -15.40
N VAL A 63 3.78 7.05 -14.24
CA VAL A 63 2.79 8.07 -13.86
C VAL A 63 3.33 9.47 -14.12
N GLY A 64 2.86 10.10 -15.21
CA GLY A 64 2.98 11.55 -15.42
C GLY A 64 1.71 12.33 -15.04
N ASN A 65 0.55 11.70 -15.22
CA ASN A 65 -0.78 12.21 -14.82
C ASN A 65 -1.81 11.08 -14.93
N LEU A 66 -1.89 10.21 -13.91
CA LEU A 66 -2.78 9.06 -13.91
C LEU A 66 -4.14 9.42 -13.31
N HIS A 67 -5.21 9.35 -14.11
CA HIS A 67 -6.59 9.47 -13.62
C HIS A 67 -7.10 8.11 -13.15
N VAL A 68 -7.39 8.02 -11.86
CA VAL A 68 -7.92 6.85 -11.18
C VAL A 68 -9.42 7.02 -10.93
N TYR A 69 -10.22 6.15 -11.52
CA TYR A 69 -11.68 6.19 -11.44
C TYR A 69 -12.26 4.79 -11.26
N SER A 70 -13.43 4.70 -10.64
CA SER A 70 -14.13 3.45 -10.38
C SER A 70 -15.14 3.15 -11.48
N ASP A 71 -15.14 1.93 -12.04
CA ASP A 71 -16.26 1.48 -12.88
C ASP A 71 -17.49 1.26 -11.99
N PHE A 72 -18.58 1.97 -12.31
CA PHE A 72 -19.83 1.90 -11.56
C PHE A 72 -20.51 0.52 -11.66
N LYS A 73 -20.17 -0.29 -12.67
CA LYS A 73 -20.77 -1.62 -12.88
C LYS A 73 -20.25 -2.63 -11.86
N ASP A 74 -21.11 -3.57 -11.45
CA ASP A 74 -20.74 -4.61 -10.47
C ASP A 74 -19.59 -5.52 -10.91
N LYS A 75 -19.40 -5.67 -12.23
CA LYS A 75 -18.26 -6.39 -12.79
C LYS A 75 -17.47 -5.42 -13.65
N ALA A 76 -16.16 -5.37 -13.40
CA ALA A 76 -15.21 -4.69 -14.27
C ALA A 76 -15.46 -5.12 -15.73
N GLY A 77 -15.80 -4.17 -16.58
CA GLY A 77 -16.00 -4.43 -18.00
C GLY A 77 -14.72 -4.89 -18.70
N ALA A 78 -14.86 -5.54 -19.85
CA ALA A 78 -13.72 -5.79 -20.73
C ALA A 78 -13.09 -4.44 -21.12
N GLY A 79 -11.78 -4.30 -20.89
CA GLY A 79 -11.04 -3.06 -21.14
C GLY A 79 -11.15 -2.01 -20.02
N TYR A 80 -11.72 -2.34 -18.86
CA TYR A 80 -11.59 -1.46 -17.69
C TYR A 80 -10.12 -1.38 -17.28
N TYR A 81 -9.58 -0.15 -17.26
CA TYR A 81 -8.16 0.11 -17.02
C TYR A 81 -7.66 -0.48 -15.70
N PHE A 82 -8.50 -0.50 -14.65
CA PHE A 82 -8.15 -1.05 -13.34
C PHE A 82 -8.72 -2.45 -13.09
N ALA A 83 -8.92 -3.26 -14.13
CA ALA A 83 -9.43 -4.62 -13.98
C ALA A 83 -8.52 -5.48 -13.07
N GLY A 84 -7.21 -5.47 -13.32
CA GLY A 84 -6.19 -6.13 -12.50
C GLY A 84 -6.23 -7.66 -12.50
N LYS A 85 -5.23 -8.26 -11.83
CA LYS A 85 -5.11 -9.71 -11.61
C LYS A 85 -5.61 -10.08 -10.22
N LYS A 86 -6.36 -11.17 -10.11
CA LYS A 86 -6.92 -11.60 -8.82
C LYS A 86 -5.79 -11.99 -7.85
N ILE A 87 -5.82 -11.42 -6.66
CA ILE A 87 -4.90 -11.74 -5.56
C ILE A 87 -5.37 -13.03 -4.90
N GLY A 88 -4.50 -14.05 -4.94
CA GLY A 88 -4.76 -15.36 -4.36
C GLY A 88 -4.91 -15.30 -2.83
N ALA A 89 -5.65 -16.27 -2.26
CA ALA A 89 -5.89 -16.34 -0.83
C ALA A 89 -4.59 -16.39 0.00
N ALA A 90 -3.53 -17.01 -0.55
CA ALA A 90 -2.22 -17.10 0.10
C ALA A 90 -1.59 -15.73 0.39
N HIS A 91 -1.88 -14.69 -0.40
CA HIS A 91 -1.32 -13.35 -0.18
C HIS A 91 -2.17 -12.49 0.76
N LYS A 92 -3.36 -12.95 1.17
CA LYS A 92 -4.26 -12.14 2.01
C LYS A 92 -3.73 -11.87 3.40
N GLU A 93 -2.92 -12.79 3.92
CA GLU A 93 -2.27 -12.61 5.23
C GLU A 93 -1.21 -11.50 5.24
N LEU A 94 -0.78 -11.02 4.07
CA LEU A 94 0.11 -9.86 3.98
C LEU A 94 -0.64 -8.57 4.32
N PHE A 95 -1.97 -8.52 4.16
CA PHE A 95 -2.73 -7.29 4.41
C PHE A 95 -2.90 -7.05 5.90
N ALA A 96 -2.72 -5.78 6.30
CA ALA A 96 -3.06 -5.36 7.64
C ALA A 96 -4.53 -5.66 7.96
N SER A 97 -4.79 -6.18 9.16
CA SER A 97 -6.08 -6.76 9.55
C SER A 97 -7.27 -5.80 9.40
N GLU A 98 -7.04 -4.52 9.68
CA GLU A 98 -7.99 -3.43 9.55
C GLU A 98 -8.49 -3.25 8.12
N PHE A 99 -7.65 -3.56 7.12
CA PHE A 99 -7.99 -3.43 5.72
C PHE A 99 -8.85 -4.59 5.23
N LEU A 100 -8.59 -5.81 5.72
CA LEU A 100 -9.44 -6.97 5.41
C LEU A 100 -10.88 -6.77 5.88
N GLY A 101 -11.11 -5.98 6.94
CA GLY A 101 -12.44 -5.58 7.40
C GLY A 101 -13.20 -4.65 6.45
N LEU A 102 -12.51 -3.96 5.54
CA LEU A 102 -13.13 -3.08 4.53
C LEU A 102 -13.66 -3.85 3.32
N ALA A 103 -13.06 -5.01 3.04
CA ALA A 103 -13.42 -5.86 1.91
C ALA A 103 -14.78 -6.54 2.16
N LYS A 104 -15.77 -6.30 1.29
CA LYS A 104 -17.06 -7.01 1.37
C LYS A 104 -17.00 -8.43 0.83
N ALA A 105 -16.01 -8.73 0.01
CA ALA A 105 -15.84 -10.03 -0.61
C ALA A 105 -14.36 -10.42 -0.65
N ASN A 106 -14.12 -11.68 -0.96
CA ASN A 106 -12.80 -12.27 -1.07
C ASN A 106 -12.06 -11.89 -2.37
N ASP A 107 -12.67 -11.06 -3.21
CA ASP A 107 -12.18 -10.72 -4.54
C ASP A 107 -11.38 -9.42 -4.49
N ILE A 108 -10.07 -9.54 -4.31
CA ILE A 108 -9.11 -8.43 -4.33
C ILE A 108 -8.27 -8.59 -5.58
N TYR A 109 -7.95 -7.49 -6.26
CA TYR A 109 -7.23 -7.50 -7.53
C TYR A 109 -6.06 -6.52 -7.50
N ALA A 110 -4.87 -7.01 -7.84
CA ALA A 110 -3.67 -6.21 -8.05
C ALA A 110 -3.77 -5.52 -9.41
N THR A 111 -3.69 -4.18 -9.45
CA THR A 111 -3.77 -3.44 -10.72
C THR A 111 -2.37 -2.99 -11.12
N TYR A 112 -1.87 -1.91 -10.52
CA TYR A 112 -0.63 -1.26 -10.94
C TYR A 112 0.30 -1.00 -9.76
N SER A 113 1.59 -1.17 -9.99
CA SER A 113 2.68 -0.57 -9.21
C SER A 113 2.98 0.81 -9.79
N ILE A 114 3.14 1.79 -8.93
CA ILE A 114 3.55 3.15 -9.29
C ILE A 114 4.77 3.52 -8.46
N ARG A 115 5.72 4.22 -9.08
CA ARG A 115 6.92 4.68 -8.39
C ARG A 115 6.59 5.81 -7.41
N GLY A 116 6.87 5.62 -6.13
CA GLY A 116 6.96 6.71 -5.14
C GLY A 116 8.38 7.24 -5.00
N ASN A 117 8.58 8.15 -4.04
CA ASN A 117 9.88 8.76 -3.76
C ASN A 117 10.95 7.72 -3.36
N GLU A 118 10.67 6.95 -2.31
CA GLU A 118 11.61 5.96 -1.76
C GLU A 118 11.18 4.52 -2.10
N GLU A 119 9.88 4.27 -2.20
CA GLU A 119 9.27 2.96 -2.37
C GLU A 119 8.19 2.98 -3.46
N GLU A 120 7.79 1.79 -3.93
CA GLU A 120 6.65 1.66 -4.82
C GLU A 120 5.34 1.65 -4.04
N HIS A 121 4.30 2.22 -4.67
CA HIS A 121 2.94 2.14 -4.21
C HIS A 121 2.10 1.24 -5.10
N TYR A 122 1.13 0.57 -4.51
CA TYR A 122 0.35 -0.47 -5.20
C TYR A 122 -1.12 -0.07 -5.23
N ILE A 123 -1.68 0.03 -6.43
CA ILE A 123 -3.11 0.27 -6.64
C ILE A 123 -3.82 -1.08 -6.63
N ILE A 124 -4.77 -1.23 -5.72
CA ILE A 124 -5.53 -2.46 -5.52
C ILE A 124 -7.02 -2.16 -5.67
N ARG A 125 -7.69 -2.97 -6.47
CA ARG A 125 -9.15 -2.95 -6.64
C ARG A 125 -9.80 -3.96 -5.72
N MET A 126 -10.83 -3.55 -5.01
CA MET A 126 -11.65 -4.43 -4.20
C MET A 126 -13.09 -3.94 -4.03
N PRO A 127 -14.04 -4.86 -3.77
CA PRO A 127 -15.40 -4.51 -3.41
C PRO A 127 -15.46 -4.05 -1.95
N THR A 128 -16.07 -2.88 -1.73
CA THR A 128 -16.31 -2.32 -0.39
C THR A 128 -17.79 -1.93 -0.24
N ASN A 129 -18.15 -1.26 0.87
CA ASN A 129 -19.46 -0.63 0.97
C ASN A 129 -19.68 0.56 0.02
N LYS A 130 -18.63 1.03 -0.68
CA LYS A 130 -18.69 2.12 -1.65
C LYS A 130 -18.68 1.64 -3.11
N GLY A 131 -18.98 0.37 -3.35
CA GLY A 131 -19.12 -0.22 -4.68
C GLY A 131 -18.14 -1.38 -4.94
N SER A 132 -18.39 -2.08 -6.04
CA SER A 132 -17.71 -3.33 -6.40
C SER A 132 -16.28 -3.14 -6.91
N ASN A 133 -15.92 -1.91 -7.34
CA ASN A 133 -14.61 -1.57 -7.91
C ASN A 133 -13.94 -0.41 -7.15
N THR A 134 -13.94 -0.47 -5.81
CA THR A 134 -13.23 0.56 -5.03
C THR A 134 -11.72 0.40 -5.23
N LEU A 135 -11.02 1.50 -5.46
CA LEU A 135 -9.58 1.53 -5.68
C LEU A 135 -8.88 2.21 -4.51
N TRP A 136 -7.84 1.56 -4.02
CA TRP A 136 -7.03 2.00 -2.88
C TRP A 136 -5.55 1.93 -3.24
N LEU A 137 -4.77 2.84 -2.67
CA LEU A 137 -3.31 2.87 -2.73
C LEU A 137 -2.73 2.21 -1.47
N PHE A 138 -1.70 1.38 -1.65
CA PHE A 138 -0.99 0.68 -0.58
C PHE A 138 0.51 0.92 -0.65
N THR A 139 1.16 0.79 0.50
CA THR A 139 2.59 0.53 0.62
C THR A 139 2.82 -0.88 1.17
N ILE A 140 4.06 -1.39 1.02
CA ILE A 140 4.53 -2.64 1.63
C ILE A 140 5.65 -2.29 2.61
N GLU A 141 5.37 -2.47 3.91
CA GLU A 141 6.37 -2.30 4.96
C GLU A 141 6.78 -3.67 5.50
N GLY A 142 7.96 -4.14 5.08
CA GLY A 142 8.42 -5.50 5.40
C GLY A 142 7.54 -6.55 4.73
N GLU A 143 6.78 -7.31 5.52
CA GLU A 143 5.81 -8.30 5.02
C GLU A 143 4.35 -7.81 5.07
N VAL A 144 4.12 -6.54 5.44
CA VAL A 144 2.77 -6.03 5.69
C VAL A 144 2.36 -5.02 4.62
N VAL A 145 1.26 -5.31 3.93
CA VAL A 145 0.57 -4.43 2.97
C VAL A 145 -0.36 -3.51 3.75
N LYS A 146 -0.07 -2.21 3.72
CA LYS A 146 -0.80 -1.18 4.49
C LYS A 146 -1.52 -0.18 3.58
N PRO A 147 -2.78 0.19 3.88
CA PRO A 147 -3.49 1.19 3.11
C PRO A 147 -2.92 2.58 3.34
N LEU A 148 -2.72 3.34 2.28
CA LEU A 148 -2.33 4.76 2.34
C LEU A 148 -3.51 5.68 2.07
N GLN A 149 -4.22 5.45 0.96
CA GLN A 149 -5.25 6.40 0.50
C GLN A 149 -6.30 5.69 -0.35
N GLN A 150 -7.58 5.99 -0.09
CA GLN A 150 -8.65 5.59 -1.00
C GLN A 150 -8.63 6.51 -2.22
N LEU A 151 -8.45 5.95 -3.41
CA LEU A 151 -8.29 6.70 -4.65
C LEU A 151 -9.63 6.93 -5.34
N ALA A 152 -10.43 5.87 -5.54
CA ALA A 152 -11.67 5.99 -6.28
C ALA A 152 -12.77 5.05 -5.80
N PHE A 153 -14.02 5.50 -5.95
CA PHE A 153 -15.22 4.69 -5.73
C PHE A 153 -16.41 5.28 -6.47
N ALA A 154 -17.42 4.46 -6.75
CA ALA A 154 -18.70 4.93 -7.27
C ALA A 154 -19.83 4.01 -6.80
N PHE A 155 -20.88 4.57 -6.20
CA PHE A 155 -22.08 3.83 -5.77
C PHE A 155 -23.29 4.76 -5.62
N CYS A 156 -24.51 4.21 -5.63
CA CYS A 156 -25.71 4.96 -5.27
C CYS A 156 -26.37 4.39 -4.01
N GLN A 157 -26.83 5.28 -3.15
CA GLN A 157 -27.54 4.94 -1.92
C GLN A 157 -28.52 6.05 -1.56
N GLY A 158 -29.72 5.70 -1.13
CA GLY A 158 -30.67 6.68 -0.57
C GLY A 158 -31.18 7.73 -1.57
N GLY A 159 -31.15 7.44 -2.87
CA GLY A 159 -31.58 8.38 -3.91
C GLY A 159 -30.48 9.29 -4.44
N ASP A 160 -29.25 9.12 -3.97
CA ASP A 160 -28.07 9.84 -4.45
C ASP A 160 -26.99 8.88 -4.95
N CYS A 161 -26.15 9.38 -5.85
CA CYS A 161 -24.97 8.70 -6.35
C CYS A 161 -23.73 9.47 -5.93
N TYR A 162 -22.76 8.71 -5.42
CA TYR A 162 -21.51 9.18 -4.86
C TYR A 162 -20.39 8.70 -5.77
N GLN A 163 -19.49 9.61 -6.13
CA GLN A 163 -18.32 9.33 -6.92
C GLN A 163 -17.09 10.00 -6.30
N GLN A 164 -15.99 9.28 -6.28
CA GLN A 164 -14.67 9.84 -6.06
C GLN A 164 -13.75 9.36 -7.16
N ASP A 165 -13.01 10.31 -7.72
CA ASP A 165 -11.92 10.08 -8.65
C ASP A 165 -10.66 10.72 -8.06
N SER A 166 -9.50 10.22 -8.46
CA SER A 166 -8.22 10.82 -8.11
C SER A 166 -7.33 11.01 -9.32
N TRP A 167 -6.41 11.97 -9.24
CA TRP A 167 -5.30 12.13 -10.17
C TRP A 167 -3.99 12.02 -9.41
N ILE A 168 -3.15 11.11 -9.85
CA ILE A 168 -1.79 10.95 -9.35
C ILE A 168 -0.86 11.68 -10.32
N THR A 169 -0.28 12.79 -9.88
CA THR A 169 0.48 13.72 -10.72
C THR A 169 1.31 14.64 -9.83
N GLY A 170 2.38 15.27 -10.35
CA GLY A 170 3.03 16.37 -9.64
C GLY A 170 2.17 17.64 -9.65
N LEU A 171 1.90 18.22 -8.48
CA LEU A 171 1.04 19.42 -8.28
C LEU A 171 1.76 20.60 -7.63
N ASN A 172 2.87 20.36 -6.93
CA ASN A 172 3.66 21.39 -6.23
C ASN A 172 5.00 21.72 -6.94
N GLY A 173 5.34 20.99 -8.01
CA GLY A 173 6.58 21.19 -8.78
C GLY A 173 7.82 20.52 -8.19
N ASP A 174 7.69 19.68 -7.17
CA ASP A 174 8.74 18.77 -6.74
C ASP A 174 8.81 17.52 -7.64
N THR A 175 9.68 16.57 -7.29
CA THR A 175 9.82 15.29 -8.03
C THR A 175 8.89 14.19 -7.50
N SER A 176 8.07 14.48 -6.50
CA SER A 176 7.17 13.55 -5.83
C SER A 176 5.83 13.46 -6.55
N LEU A 177 5.13 12.35 -6.34
CA LEU A 177 3.75 12.22 -6.80
C LEU A 177 2.81 12.81 -5.76
N ASP A 178 1.85 13.62 -6.20
CA ASP A 178 0.75 14.13 -5.38
C ASP A 178 -0.56 13.48 -5.79
N ILE A 179 -1.57 13.55 -4.92
CA ILE A 179 -2.91 13.03 -5.19
C ILE A 179 -3.92 14.17 -5.12
N LEU A 180 -4.52 14.52 -6.25
CA LEU A 180 -5.74 15.31 -6.30
C LEU A 180 -6.94 14.38 -6.20
N VAL A 181 -7.78 14.55 -5.18
CA VAL A 181 -9.03 13.81 -4.99
C VAL A 181 -10.20 14.73 -5.29
N LYS A 182 -11.09 14.32 -6.20
CA LYS A 182 -12.38 14.97 -6.42
C LYS A 182 -13.50 14.06 -5.98
N PHE A 183 -14.47 14.64 -5.28
CA PHE A 183 -15.68 13.96 -4.85
C PHE A 183 -16.90 14.70 -5.38
N ARG A 184 -17.90 13.94 -5.80
CA ARG A 184 -19.20 14.46 -6.25
C ARG A 184 -20.34 13.60 -5.69
N ARG A 185 -21.38 14.28 -5.19
CA ARG A 185 -22.70 13.70 -4.93
C ARG A 185 -23.69 14.24 -5.96
N THR A 186 -24.44 13.35 -6.58
CA THR A 186 -25.49 13.67 -7.55
C THR A 186 -26.81 13.06 -7.12
N ASN A 187 -27.90 13.76 -7.40
CA ASN A 187 -29.22 13.17 -7.25
C ASN A 187 -29.44 12.09 -8.33
N ALA A 188 -29.78 10.87 -7.93
CA ALA A 188 -29.88 9.73 -8.86
C ALA A 188 -31.02 9.86 -9.89
N LYS A 189 -32.04 10.70 -9.61
CA LYS A 189 -33.17 10.89 -10.52
C LYS A 189 -32.93 12.02 -11.53
N THR A 190 -32.39 13.14 -11.06
CA THR A 190 -32.24 14.35 -11.87
C THR A 190 -30.84 14.50 -12.46
N GLY A 191 -29.85 13.78 -11.94
CA GLY A 191 -28.43 13.96 -12.26
C GLY A 191 -27.83 15.27 -11.73
N ALA A 192 -28.60 16.07 -10.98
CA ALA A 192 -28.12 17.34 -10.45
C ALA A 192 -27.02 17.13 -9.42
N VAL A 193 -25.92 17.88 -9.54
CA VAL A 193 -24.85 17.89 -8.53
C VAL A 193 -25.35 18.60 -7.28
N THR A 194 -25.33 17.89 -6.15
CA THR A 194 -25.75 18.43 -4.85
C THR A 194 -24.57 18.75 -3.94
N GLU A 195 -23.42 18.15 -4.19
CA GLU A 195 -22.19 18.37 -3.43
C GLU A 195 -20.98 18.10 -4.32
N GLU A 196 -19.96 18.94 -4.22
CA GLU A 196 -18.66 18.74 -4.86
C GLU A 196 -17.56 19.18 -3.90
N SER A 197 -16.47 18.42 -3.82
CA SER A 197 -15.29 18.81 -3.06
C SER A 197 -14.01 18.36 -3.73
N GLU A 198 -12.94 19.10 -3.46
CA GLU A 198 -11.61 18.86 -3.98
C GLU A 198 -10.62 18.88 -2.81
N LYS A 199 -9.72 17.89 -2.76
CA LYS A 199 -8.65 17.78 -1.78
C LYS A 199 -7.36 17.43 -2.49
N VAL A 200 -6.25 18.01 -2.06
CA VAL A 200 -4.92 17.63 -2.56
C VAL A 200 -4.13 17.03 -1.41
N TYR A 201 -3.44 15.94 -1.68
CA TYR A 201 -2.51 15.32 -0.75
C TYR A 201 -1.11 15.37 -1.34
N LEU A 202 -0.18 15.96 -0.60
CA LEU A 202 1.24 15.98 -0.97
C LEU A 202 1.94 14.79 -0.32
N GLN A 203 2.87 14.19 -1.05
CA GLN A 203 3.73 13.15 -0.51
C GLN A 203 4.86 13.76 0.33
N ASP A 204 5.09 13.22 1.52
CA ASP A 204 6.24 13.57 2.35
C ASP A 204 7.48 12.72 2.02
N GLU A 205 8.62 13.06 2.63
CA GLU A 205 9.89 12.36 2.40
C GLU A 205 9.80 10.86 2.70
N ALA A 206 8.97 10.48 3.68
CA ALA A 206 8.73 9.09 4.06
C ALA A 206 7.69 8.39 3.16
N GLY A 207 7.29 9.00 2.05
CA GLY A 207 6.34 8.42 1.10
C GLY A 207 4.86 8.52 1.49
N ASN A 208 4.54 9.13 2.64
CA ASN A 208 3.16 9.24 3.13
C ASN A 208 2.43 10.44 2.54
N PHE A 209 1.11 10.34 2.39
CA PHE A 209 0.28 11.40 1.82
C PHE A 209 -0.40 12.24 2.91
N ARG A 210 -0.21 13.57 2.86
CA ARG A 210 -0.80 14.52 3.82
C ARG A 210 -1.64 15.57 3.11
N LEU A 211 -2.79 15.90 3.71
CA LEU A 211 -3.68 16.93 3.17
C LEU A 211 -2.93 18.27 3.05
N ALA A 212 -2.95 18.83 1.85
CA ALA A 212 -2.30 20.08 1.53
C ALA A 212 -3.13 21.29 1.97
N GLU A 213 -2.44 22.35 2.36
CA GLU A 213 -3.01 23.68 2.41
C GLU A 213 -3.15 24.22 0.98
N LYS A 214 -4.25 24.94 0.68
CA LYS A 214 -4.58 25.39 -0.69
C LYS A 214 -3.49 26.21 -1.36
N GLU A 215 -2.67 26.92 -0.59
CA GLU A 215 -1.61 27.81 -1.08
C GLU A 215 -0.38 27.05 -1.59
N LYS A 216 -0.25 25.76 -1.27
CA LYS A 216 0.91 24.93 -1.62
C LYS A 216 0.74 24.15 -2.92
N VAL A 217 -0.37 24.33 -3.62
CA VAL A 217 -0.76 23.48 -4.75
C VAL A 217 -1.19 24.30 -5.96
N ASN A 218 -0.82 23.85 -7.16
CA ASN A 218 -1.24 24.47 -8.41
C ASN A 218 -2.25 23.59 -9.16
N VAL A 219 -3.52 23.70 -8.79
CA VAL A 219 -4.61 23.02 -9.49
C VAL A 219 -5.19 23.96 -10.54
N LYS A 220 -4.91 23.69 -11.82
CA LYS A 220 -5.48 24.48 -12.93
C LYS A 220 -6.96 24.13 -13.12
N PRO A 221 -7.87 25.12 -13.13
CA PRO A 221 -9.28 24.88 -13.44
C PRO A 221 -9.46 24.18 -14.79
N GLY A 222 -10.39 23.21 -14.86
CA GLY A 222 -10.72 22.50 -16.10
C GLY A 222 -9.68 21.49 -16.61
N LYS A 223 -8.58 21.25 -15.87
CA LYS A 223 -7.58 20.22 -16.25
C LYS A 223 -7.97 18.80 -15.78
N PHE A 224 -8.82 18.72 -14.77
CA PHE A 224 -9.11 17.48 -14.04
C PHE A 224 -10.62 17.26 -13.97
N ASP A 225 -11.18 16.67 -15.02
CA ASP A 225 -12.61 16.38 -15.12
C ASP A 225 -12.90 14.94 -14.70
N MET A 226 -13.81 14.77 -13.73
CA MET A 226 -14.23 13.44 -13.27
C MET A 226 -14.84 12.60 -14.40
N GLU A 227 -14.63 11.28 -14.33
CA GLU A 227 -15.25 10.33 -15.24
C GLU A 227 -16.77 10.47 -15.17
N ARG A 228 -17.45 10.36 -16.31
CA ARG A 228 -18.92 10.42 -16.31
C ARG A 228 -19.49 9.11 -15.81
N LEU A 229 -20.31 9.17 -14.76
CA LEU A 229 -21.14 8.03 -14.38
C LEU A 229 -22.08 7.67 -15.55
N LYS A 230 -21.88 6.47 -16.11
CA LYS A 230 -22.78 5.88 -17.10
C LYS A 230 -23.76 4.99 -16.34
N HIS A 231 -24.95 5.52 -16.09
CA HIS A 231 -26.08 4.79 -15.50
C HIS A 231 -26.67 3.78 -16.49
#